data_AF-A0A0M4DT80-F1
#
_entry.id   AF-A0A0M4DT80-F1
#
_cell.length_a   1.000
_cell.length_b   1.000
_cell.length_c   1.000
_cell.angle_alpha   90.00
_cell.angle_beta   90.00
_cell.angle_gamma   90.00
#
_symmetry.space_group_name_H-M   'P 1'
#
loop_
_entity.id
_entity.type
_entity.pdbx_description
1 polymer ?
#
loop_
_entity_poly.entity_id
_entity_poly.type
_entity_poly.pdbx_seq_one_letter_code
_entity_poly.pdbx_strand_id
1 'polypeptide(L)'
;MTGYTLAPDGPTTPGRTADVLVARHRRLPRDRMGHRLTASGRSLIGQALVTTYGPRAGVAPGALVRDAHRRWSVPSLGLNASVAHCGEFSAVAFAPAAHAIGVDVQDERDRPYALRWLGDLLARQEPATIRDFAECEALIKASHLTKETFAGTRLPEWRPGWRPMDERAGAEGVTGGRSGTGTGAGSAMGTKPAPPSGTGTGTEAAPGAQAPSASETAPPPPTPTYHVRSLVLRPEGAPPLHLALACDAPVPVRFHHLERE
;
A
#
# COMPACT_ATOMS: atom_id res chain seq x y z
N MET A 1 -14.49 -22.26 -8.65
CA MET A 1 -14.25 -22.11 -7.20
C MET A 1 -12.76 -21.87 -6.97
N THR A 2 -12.33 -20.63 -6.73
CA THR A 2 -10.93 -20.30 -6.39
C THR A 2 -10.77 -20.48 -4.88
N GLY A 3 -10.43 -21.69 -4.46
CA GLY A 3 -10.19 -22.02 -3.06
C GLY A 3 -8.94 -21.31 -2.55
N TYR A 4 -9.11 -20.38 -1.62
CA TYR A 4 -8.00 -20.01 -0.74
C TYR A 4 -7.79 -21.19 0.20
N THR A 5 -6.56 -21.69 0.28
CA THR A 5 -6.19 -22.57 1.38
C THR A 5 -6.18 -21.71 2.63
N LEU A 6 -7.27 -21.77 3.40
CA LEU A 6 -7.20 -21.42 4.81
C LEU A 6 -6.08 -22.28 5.39
N ALA A 7 -5.14 -21.64 6.09
CA ALA A 7 -4.13 -22.39 6.81
C ALA A 7 -4.83 -23.47 7.65
N PRO A 8 -4.32 -24.71 7.73
CA PRO A 8 -4.78 -25.64 8.74
C PRO A 8 -4.64 -24.95 10.11
N ASP A 9 -5.58 -25.20 11.02
CA ASP A 9 -5.59 -24.58 12.33
C ASP A 9 -4.20 -24.68 12.99
N GLY A 10 -3.55 -23.53 13.22
CA GLY A 10 -2.28 -23.49 13.95
C GLY A 10 -1.29 -22.42 13.48
N PRO A 11 -0.34 -22.04 14.36
CA PRO A 11 0.68 -21.06 14.06
C PRO A 11 1.64 -21.55 12.98
N THR A 12 2.11 -20.63 12.15
CA THR A 12 3.06 -20.92 11.08
C THR A 12 4.47 -20.48 11.45
N THR A 13 5.48 -20.90 10.69
CA THR A 13 6.86 -20.39 10.85
C THR A 13 7.02 -19.09 10.05
N PRO A 14 7.50 -17.99 10.67
CA PRO A 14 7.82 -16.77 9.95
C PRO A 14 8.83 -16.98 8.81
N GLY A 15 8.75 -16.13 7.77
CA GLY A 15 9.84 -15.96 6.80
C GLY A 15 9.91 -16.97 5.65
N ARG A 16 8.95 -17.88 5.48
CA ARG A 16 8.91 -18.82 4.33
C ARG A 16 7.93 -18.44 3.22
N THR A 17 6.85 -17.75 3.59
CA THR A 17 5.75 -17.37 2.69
C THR A 17 5.21 -16.00 3.11
N ALA A 18 4.38 -15.38 2.28
CA ALA A 18 3.55 -14.28 2.75
C ALA A 18 2.33 -14.83 3.52
N ASP A 19 2.09 -14.31 4.72
CA ASP A 19 0.89 -14.63 5.51
C ASP A 19 -0.04 -13.42 5.53
N VAL A 20 -1.32 -13.63 5.27
CA VAL A 20 -2.32 -12.56 5.25
C VAL A 20 -3.45 -12.90 6.21
N LEU A 21 -3.60 -12.13 7.28
CA LEU A 21 -4.71 -12.22 8.21
C LEU A 21 -5.79 -11.21 7.83
N VAL A 22 -6.98 -11.73 7.54
CA VAL A 22 -8.19 -10.90 7.43
C VAL A 22 -9.03 -11.12 8.68
N ALA A 23 -9.36 -10.03 9.37
CA ALA A 23 -10.18 -10.06 10.56
C ALA A 23 -11.45 -9.20 10.40
N ARG A 24 -12.59 -9.72 10.87
CA ARG A 24 -13.84 -8.97 11.00
C ARG A 24 -14.04 -8.57 12.46
N HIS A 25 -14.34 -7.29 12.70
CA HIS A 25 -14.53 -6.68 14.01
C HIS A 25 -15.98 -6.24 14.17
N ARG A 26 -16.85 -7.14 14.67
CA ARG A 26 -18.32 -6.91 14.67
C ARG A 26 -18.75 -5.75 15.57
N ARG A 27 -18.04 -5.50 16.68
CA ARG A 27 -18.40 -4.49 17.69
C ARG A 27 -17.38 -3.37 17.87
N LEU A 28 -16.81 -2.85 16.79
CA LEU A 28 -15.98 -1.64 16.90
C LEU A 28 -16.80 -0.49 17.50
N PRO A 29 -16.31 0.17 18.56
CA PRO A 29 -16.95 1.36 19.13
C PRO A 29 -17.10 2.45 18.07
N ARG A 30 -18.03 3.38 18.26
CA ARG A 30 -18.22 4.50 17.34
C ARG A 30 -17.79 5.81 17.99
N ASP A 31 -17.24 6.73 17.20
CA ASP A 31 -17.01 8.10 17.63
C ASP A 31 -18.34 8.88 17.74
N ARG A 32 -18.27 10.13 18.20
CA ARG A 32 -19.46 10.99 18.36
C ARG A 32 -20.16 11.32 17.03
N MET A 33 -19.48 11.11 15.89
CA MET A 33 -20.03 11.30 14.55
C MET A 33 -20.60 10.00 13.96
N GLY A 34 -20.59 8.90 14.72
CA GLY A 34 -21.10 7.60 14.30
C GLY A 34 -20.10 6.78 13.47
N HIS A 35 -18.88 7.25 13.25
CA HIS A 35 -17.86 6.47 12.55
C HIS A 35 -17.28 5.39 13.46
N ARG A 36 -17.02 4.20 12.93
CA ARG A 36 -16.36 3.13 13.71
C ARG A 36 -14.92 3.52 14.01
N LEU A 37 -14.53 3.43 15.27
CA LEU A 37 -13.15 3.56 15.71
C LEU A 37 -12.34 2.40 15.14
N THR A 38 -11.17 2.73 14.59
CA THR A 38 -10.24 1.74 14.07
C THR A 38 -9.14 1.51 15.09
N ALA A 39 -8.76 0.25 15.30
CA ALA A 39 -7.55 -0.04 16.05
C ALA A 39 -6.35 0.55 15.31
N SER A 40 -5.38 1.09 16.04
CA SER A 40 -4.15 1.60 15.43
C SER A 40 -3.46 0.51 14.61
N GLY A 41 -2.84 0.86 13.48
CA GLY A 41 -2.13 -0.11 12.64
C GLY A 41 -1.10 -0.94 13.43
N ARG A 42 -0.43 -0.32 14.41
CA ARG A 42 0.48 -1.01 15.35
C ARG A 42 -0.23 -2.11 16.15
N SER A 43 -1.41 -1.82 16.70
CA SER A 43 -2.21 -2.79 17.45
C SER A 43 -2.69 -3.94 16.58
N LEU A 44 -3.13 -3.64 15.35
CA LEU A 44 -3.57 -4.67 14.40
C LEU A 44 -2.42 -5.60 14.02
N ILE A 45 -1.23 -5.04 13.74
CA ILE A 45 -0.03 -5.83 13.45
C ILE A 45 0.36 -6.71 14.63
N GLY A 46 0.40 -6.17 15.86
CA GLY A 46 0.75 -6.94 17.05
C GLY A 46 -0.19 -8.12 17.32
N GLN A 47 -1.49 -7.91 17.14
CA GLN A 47 -2.47 -8.99 17.28
C GLN A 47 -2.36 -10.01 16.15
N ALA A 48 -2.15 -9.55 14.91
CA ALA A 48 -1.97 -10.45 13.77
C ALA A 48 -0.72 -11.34 13.93
N LEU A 49 0.37 -10.82 14.49
CA LEU A 49 1.56 -11.63 14.82
C LEU A 49 1.22 -12.77 15.78
N VAL A 50 0.48 -12.49 16.84
CA VAL A 50 0.07 -13.51 17.82
C VAL A 50 -0.86 -14.54 17.19
N THR A 51 -1.81 -14.11 16.37
CA THR A 51 -2.74 -15.01 15.69
C THR A 51 -2.03 -15.90 14.67
N THR A 52 -1.14 -15.32 13.86
CA THR A 52 -0.48 -16.03 12.75
C THR A 52 0.69 -16.92 13.21
N TYR A 53 1.47 -16.48 14.20
CA TYR A 53 2.73 -17.11 14.61
C TYR A 53 2.75 -17.57 16.07
N GLY A 54 1.65 -17.37 16.81
CA GLY A 54 1.47 -17.79 18.20
C GLY A 54 1.93 -16.75 19.24
N PRO A 55 1.65 -16.98 20.54
CA PRO A 55 1.88 -15.99 21.61
C PRO A 55 3.32 -15.50 21.74
N ARG A 56 4.30 -16.35 21.42
CA ARG A 56 5.74 -16.02 21.49
C ARG A 56 6.19 -15.06 20.39
N ALA A 57 5.40 -14.89 19.33
CA ALA A 57 5.64 -13.91 18.29
C ALA A 57 5.10 -12.51 18.65
N GLY A 58 4.40 -12.38 19.77
CA GLY A 58 3.97 -11.09 20.30
C GLY A 58 5.20 -10.20 20.53
N VAL A 59 5.17 -9.01 19.95
CA VAL A 59 6.25 -8.02 20.09
C VAL A 59 5.80 -6.86 20.95
N ALA A 60 6.73 -6.29 21.71
CA ALA A 60 6.48 -5.06 22.45
C ALA A 60 6.11 -3.91 21.47
N PRO A 61 5.26 -2.94 21.85
CA PRO A 61 4.83 -1.86 20.97
C PRO A 61 5.96 -1.07 20.30
N GLY A 62 7.13 -0.97 20.95
CA GLY A 62 8.33 -0.28 20.44
C GLY A 62 9.20 -1.13 19.49
N ALA A 63 8.94 -2.43 19.36
CA ALA A 63 9.71 -3.32 18.51
C ALA A 63 9.25 -3.31 17.03
N LEU A 64 8.09 -2.69 16.76
CA LEU A 64 7.63 -2.41 15.40
C LEU A 64 8.30 -1.15 14.87
N VAL A 65 9.13 -1.32 13.84
CA VAL A 65 9.86 -0.24 13.20
C VAL A 65 9.08 0.23 11.98
N ARG A 66 9.12 1.55 11.73
CA ARG A 66 8.50 2.15 10.56
C ARG A 66 9.53 2.96 9.79
N ASP A 67 9.66 2.72 8.48
CA ASP A 67 10.61 3.45 7.65
C ASP A 67 10.05 4.82 7.20
N ALA A 68 10.86 5.59 6.45
CA ALA A 68 10.48 6.90 5.91
C ALA A 68 9.27 6.83 4.96
N HIS A 69 9.07 5.69 4.30
CA HIS A 69 7.92 5.40 3.45
C HIS A 69 6.73 4.83 4.22
N ARG A 70 6.77 4.90 5.56
CA ARG A 70 5.69 4.46 6.43
C ARG A 70 5.40 2.95 6.37
N ARG A 71 6.32 2.15 5.85
CA ARG A 71 6.25 0.68 5.81
C ARG A 71 6.68 0.11 7.15
N TRP A 72 6.04 -0.98 7.58
CA TRP A 72 6.32 -1.60 8.87
C TRP A 72 7.29 -2.76 8.71
N SER A 73 8.17 -2.93 9.70
CA SER A 73 8.98 -4.14 9.85
C SER A 73 8.93 -4.66 11.28
N VAL A 74 9.18 -5.95 11.40
CA VAL A 74 9.29 -6.71 12.65
C VAL A 74 10.68 -7.36 12.68
N PRO A 75 11.75 -6.60 13.00
CA PRO A 75 13.12 -7.08 12.82
C PRO A 75 13.43 -8.35 13.61
N SER A 76 12.87 -8.49 14.82
CA SER A 76 13.04 -9.68 15.67
C SER A 76 12.51 -10.98 15.06
N LEU A 77 11.65 -10.89 14.04
CA LEU A 77 11.11 -12.03 13.31
C LEU A 77 11.57 -12.06 11.84
N GLY A 78 12.39 -11.10 11.41
CA GLY A 78 12.82 -10.98 10.02
C GLY A 78 11.64 -10.77 9.05
N LEU A 79 10.65 -9.95 9.42
CA LEU A 79 9.45 -9.71 8.61
C LEU A 79 9.28 -8.25 8.22
N ASN A 80 8.72 -8.02 7.04
CA ASN A 80 8.02 -6.80 6.66
C ASN A 80 6.51 -6.97 6.86
N ALA A 81 5.82 -5.88 7.18
CA ALA A 81 4.39 -5.89 7.46
C ALA A 81 3.65 -4.76 6.74
N SER A 82 2.42 -5.03 6.35
CA SER A 82 1.48 -4.05 5.80
C SER A 82 0.12 -4.23 6.44
N VAL A 83 -0.64 -3.13 6.56
CA VAL A 83 -1.94 -3.14 7.23
C VAL A 83 -2.92 -2.22 6.50
N ALA A 84 -4.17 -2.68 6.42
CA ALA A 84 -5.31 -1.94 5.89
C ALA A 84 -6.56 -2.20 6.73
N HIS A 85 -7.51 -1.27 6.64
CA HIS A 85 -8.80 -1.41 7.30
C HIS A 85 -9.91 -0.74 6.47
N CYS A 86 -11.05 -1.41 6.35
CA CYS A 86 -12.24 -0.90 5.70
C CYS A 86 -13.50 -1.40 6.43
N GLY A 87 -14.30 -0.46 6.95
CA GLY A 87 -15.57 -0.78 7.62
C GLY A 87 -15.36 -1.60 8.90
N GLU A 88 -15.80 -2.86 8.89
CA GLU A 88 -15.59 -3.82 10.00
C GLU A 88 -14.36 -4.71 9.78
N PHE A 89 -13.62 -4.53 8.69
CA PHE A 89 -12.58 -5.47 8.29
C PHE A 89 -11.19 -4.86 8.37
N SER A 90 -10.23 -5.63 8.84
CA SER A 90 -8.81 -5.32 8.69
C SER A 90 -8.10 -6.42 7.93
N ALA A 91 -7.08 -6.05 7.15
CA ALA A 91 -6.12 -6.98 6.58
C ALA A 91 -4.72 -6.63 7.07
N VAL A 92 -3.96 -7.64 7.50
CA VAL A 92 -2.54 -7.51 7.82
C VAL A 92 -1.79 -8.54 7.00
N ALA A 93 -0.76 -8.12 6.28
CA ALA A 93 0.13 -9.01 5.53
C ALA A 93 1.53 -8.97 6.13
N PHE A 94 2.16 -10.14 6.21
CA PHE A 94 3.54 -10.33 6.58
C PHE A 94 4.30 -10.98 5.43
N ALA A 95 5.52 -10.54 5.16
CA ALA A 95 6.42 -11.17 4.21
C ALA A 95 7.83 -11.27 4.81
N PRO A 96 8.69 -12.17 4.32
CA PRO A 96 10.10 -12.19 4.71
C PRO A 96 10.75 -10.82 4.50
N ALA A 97 11.71 -10.43 5.33
CA ALA A 97 12.34 -9.10 5.27
C ALA A 97 13.01 -8.77 3.92
N ALA A 98 13.35 -9.79 3.13
CA ALA A 98 13.85 -9.63 1.76
C ALA A 98 12.80 -9.10 0.77
N HIS A 99 11.52 -9.12 1.15
CA HIS A 99 10.40 -8.75 0.30
C HIS A 99 9.65 -7.53 0.84
N ALA A 100 9.45 -6.52 0.01
CA ALA A 100 8.47 -5.49 0.27
C ALA A 100 7.05 -6.06 0.12
N ILE A 101 6.14 -5.71 1.04
CA ILE A 101 4.75 -6.17 0.99
C ILE A 101 3.78 -5.01 1.24
N GLY A 102 2.70 -4.99 0.46
CA GLY A 102 1.58 -4.07 0.61
C GLY A 102 0.28 -4.85 0.63
N VAL A 103 -0.65 -4.47 1.51
CA VAL A 103 -2.01 -5.03 1.56
C VAL A 103 -3.04 -3.92 1.56
N ASP A 104 -4.14 -4.14 0.86
CA ASP A 104 -5.32 -3.30 0.97
C ASP A 104 -6.62 -4.09 0.89
N VAL A 105 -7.64 -3.62 1.60
CA VAL A 105 -8.98 -4.22 1.63
C VAL A 105 -10.01 -3.12 1.43
N GLN A 106 -10.95 -3.34 0.50
CA GLN A 106 -11.98 -2.39 0.13
C GLN A 106 -13.35 -3.07 0.10
N ASP A 107 -14.39 -2.39 0.58
CA ASP A 107 -15.78 -2.81 0.40
C ASP A 107 -16.37 -2.28 -0.90
N GLU A 108 -17.52 -2.82 -1.31
CA GLU A 108 -18.24 -2.42 -2.53
C GLU A 108 -19.04 -1.10 -2.38
N ARG A 109 -18.62 -0.19 -1.49
CA ARG A 109 -19.31 1.09 -1.34
C ARG A 109 -19.20 1.92 -2.61
N ASP A 110 -20.31 2.54 -3.00
CA ASP A 110 -20.34 3.45 -4.14
C ASP A 110 -19.52 4.71 -3.86
N ARG A 111 -18.66 5.05 -4.83
CA ARG A 111 -17.73 6.20 -4.75
C ARG A 111 -17.34 6.67 -6.16
N PRO A 112 -18.32 7.11 -6.97
CA PRO A 112 -18.15 7.27 -8.41
C PRO A 112 -17.13 8.37 -8.77
N TYR A 113 -17.04 9.42 -7.96
CA TYR A 113 -16.03 10.48 -8.14
C TYR A 113 -14.61 9.97 -7.90
N ALA A 114 -14.40 9.18 -6.85
CA ALA A 114 -13.09 8.62 -6.54
C ALA A 114 -12.64 7.60 -7.61
N LEU A 115 -13.59 6.81 -8.12
CA LEU A 115 -13.33 5.84 -9.19
C LEU A 115 -13.04 6.49 -10.54
N ARG A 116 -13.71 7.59 -10.87
CA ARG A 116 -13.36 8.37 -12.06
C ARG A 116 -11.95 8.96 -11.96
N TRP A 117 -11.66 9.66 -10.86
CA TRP A 117 -10.34 10.22 -10.62
C TRP A 117 -9.22 9.17 -10.67
N LEU A 118 -9.44 7.99 -10.08
CA LEU A 118 -8.48 6.90 -10.17
C LEU A 118 -8.36 6.35 -11.60
N GLY A 119 -9.46 6.28 -12.35
CA GLY A 119 -9.44 5.91 -13.76
C GLY A 119 -8.55 6.83 -14.58
N ASP A 120 -8.68 8.15 -14.38
CA ASP A 120 -7.85 9.16 -15.03
C ASP A 120 -6.37 8.99 -14.65
N LEU A 121 -6.07 8.75 -13.36
CA LEU A 121 -4.70 8.52 -12.86
C LEU A 121 -4.04 7.28 -13.50
N LEU A 122 -4.85 6.25 -13.78
CA LEU A 122 -4.46 5.00 -14.44
C LEU A 122 -4.53 5.06 -15.97
N ALA A 123 -4.80 6.25 -16.54
CA ALA A 123 -4.98 6.46 -17.98
C ALA A 123 -6.03 5.53 -18.63
N ARG A 124 -7.13 5.27 -17.92
CA ARG A 124 -8.25 4.45 -18.39
C ARG A 124 -9.30 5.30 -19.11
N GLN A 125 -9.99 4.70 -20.08
CA GLN A 125 -11.13 5.31 -20.76
C GLN A 125 -12.42 5.24 -19.92
N GLU A 126 -12.47 4.30 -18.98
CA GLU A 126 -13.60 4.08 -18.08
C GLU A 126 -13.18 4.34 -16.62
N PRO A 127 -14.14 4.63 -15.72
CA PRO A 127 -13.86 4.71 -14.29
C PRO A 127 -13.15 3.45 -13.79
N ALA A 128 -12.21 3.63 -12.86
CA ALA A 128 -11.58 2.50 -12.18
C ALA A 128 -12.61 1.69 -11.38
N THR A 129 -12.28 0.45 -11.09
CA THR A 129 -13.09 -0.44 -10.25
C THR A 129 -12.64 -0.38 -8.78
N ILE A 130 -13.46 -0.91 -7.87
CA ILE A 130 -13.07 -1.10 -6.46
C ILE A 130 -11.83 -2.01 -6.34
N ARG A 131 -11.70 -2.98 -7.26
CA ARG A 131 -10.51 -3.83 -7.33
C ARG A 131 -9.27 -3.02 -7.68
N ASP A 132 -9.36 -2.16 -8.69
CA ASP A 132 -8.24 -1.29 -9.09
C ASP A 132 -7.82 -0.39 -7.93
N PHE A 133 -8.78 0.13 -7.17
CA PHE A 133 -8.52 0.90 -5.96
C PHE A 133 -7.70 0.11 -4.93
N ALA A 134 -8.11 -1.12 -4.62
CA ALA A 134 -7.37 -1.98 -3.69
C ALA A 134 -5.96 -2.30 -4.22
N GLU A 135 -5.83 -2.62 -5.51
CA GLU A 135 -4.52 -2.93 -6.13
C GLU A 135 -3.57 -1.73 -6.10
N CYS A 136 -4.07 -0.52 -6.37
CA CYS A 136 -3.27 0.70 -6.29
C CYS A 136 -2.79 1.00 -4.87
N GLU A 137 -3.67 0.93 -3.88
CA GLU A 137 -3.32 1.16 -2.47
C GLU A 137 -2.32 0.11 -1.96
N ALA A 138 -2.50 -1.16 -2.33
CA ALA A 138 -1.53 -2.20 -2.00
C ALA A 138 -0.16 -1.91 -2.64
N LEU A 139 -0.14 -1.50 -3.91
CA LEU A 139 1.09 -1.17 -4.63
C LEU A 139 1.82 0.05 -4.02
N ILE A 140 1.09 1.12 -3.67
CA ILE A 140 1.66 2.29 -2.97
C ILE A 140 2.27 1.87 -1.63
N LYS A 141 1.64 0.95 -0.90
CA LYS A 141 2.15 0.48 0.40
C LYS A 141 3.39 -0.42 0.29
N ALA A 142 3.52 -1.20 -0.79
CA ALA A 142 4.70 -2.04 -1.03
C ALA A 142 5.88 -1.20 -1.57
N SER A 143 5.57 -0.26 -2.45
CA SER A 143 6.56 0.44 -3.24
C SER A 143 7.03 1.75 -2.62
N HIS A 144 7.91 2.43 -3.36
CA HIS A 144 8.32 3.81 -3.07
C HIS A 144 7.45 4.82 -3.86
N LEU A 145 6.41 4.34 -4.56
CA LEU A 145 5.56 5.22 -5.37
C LEU A 145 4.81 6.18 -4.45
N THR A 146 5.05 7.47 -4.65
CA THR A 146 4.19 8.55 -4.17
C THR A 146 3.03 8.75 -5.13
N LYS A 147 2.03 9.54 -4.73
CA LYS A 147 0.89 9.91 -5.59
C LYS A 147 1.34 10.50 -6.92
N GLU A 148 2.34 11.37 -6.87
CA GLU A 148 2.90 12.08 -8.01
C GLU A 148 3.59 11.10 -8.97
N THR A 149 4.30 10.12 -8.42
CA THR A 149 4.94 9.06 -9.22
C THR A 149 3.98 7.94 -9.63
N PHE A 150 2.78 7.87 -9.05
CA PHE A 150 1.81 6.84 -9.41
C PHE A 150 1.08 7.16 -10.71
N ALA A 151 0.99 8.45 -11.08
CA ALA A 151 0.36 8.87 -12.32
C ALA A 151 0.95 8.18 -13.55
N GLY A 152 0.07 7.67 -14.42
CA GLY A 152 0.48 6.95 -15.64
C GLY A 152 0.90 5.49 -15.39
N THR A 153 0.83 4.99 -14.16
CA THR A 153 1.00 3.56 -13.87
C THR A 153 -0.15 2.77 -14.50
N ARG A 154 0.18 1.70 -15.22
CA ARG A 154 -0.81 0.78 -15.78
C ARG A 154 -0.89 -0.46 -14.91
N LEU A 155 -2.06 -0.70 -14.32
CA LEU A 155 -2.34 -1.99 -13.70
C LEU A 155 -2.43 -3.06 -14.80
N PRO A 156 -1.87 -4.26 -14.55
CA PRO A 156 -1.98 -5.36 -15.50
C PRO A 156 -3.44 -5.82 -15.63
N GLU A 157 -3.80 -6.36 -16.79
CA GLU A 157 -5.13 -6.96 -16.99
C GLU A 157 -5.42 -8.03 -15.92
N TRP A 158 -6.65 -8.05 -15.42
CA TRP A 158 -7.01 -8.98 -14.37
C TRP A 158 -6.98 -10.43 -14.85
N ARG A 159 -6.18 -11.24 -14.16
CA ARG A 159 -6.19 -12.70 -14.19
C ARG A 159 -5.85 -13.26 -12.81
N PRO A 160 -6.30 -14.48 -12.45
CA PRO A 160 -5.95 -15.09 -11.17
C PRO A 160 -4.43 -15.18 -10.96
N GLY A 161 -3.99 -15.03 -9.70
CA GLY A 161 -2.57 -15.15 -9.32
C GLY A 161 -1.83 -13.82 -9.27
N TRP A 162 -0.49 -13.90 -9.20
CA TRP A 162 0.40 -12.74 -9.25
C TRP A 162 0.53 -12.24 -10.68
N ARG A 163 0.50 -10.93 -10.85
CA ARG A 163 0.61 -10.25 -12.13
C ARG A 163 1.71 -9.21 -12.05
N PRO A 164 2.71 -9.23 -12.94
CA PRO A 164 3.75 -8.21 -12.96
C PRO A 164 3.11 -6.86 -13.30
N MET A 165 3.56 -5.80 -12.64
CA MET A 165 3.32 -4.44 -13.08
C MET A 165 4.19 -4.17 -14.31
N ASP A 166 3.62 -3.60 -15.35
CA ASP A 166 4.41 -3.16 -16.49
C ASP A 166 5.36 -2.06 -16.02
N GLU A 167 6.65 -2.20 -16.34
CA GLU A 167 7.58 -1.09 -16.23
C GLU A 167 7.04 0.04 -17.10
N ARG A 168 7.02 1.26 -16.55
CA ARG A 168 6.54 2.45 -17.27
C ARG A 168 7.11 2.40 -18.69
N ALA A 169 6.25 2.23 -19.70
CA ALA A 169 6.60 2.66 -21.03
C ALA A 169 7.02 4.13 -20.87
N GLY A 170 8.28 4.41 -21.18
CA GLY A 170 8.93 5.68 -20.89
C GLY A 170 8.10 6.87 -21.35
N ALA A 171 8.35 8.00 -20.72
CA ALA A 171 7.90 9.31 -21.17
C ALA A 171 8.55 9.68 -22.52
N GLU A 172 8.22 8.94 -23.59
CA GLU A 172 8.39 9.40 -24.94
C GLU A 172 7.06 9.97 -25.42
N GLY A 173 7.00 11.30 -25.52
CA GLY A 173 5.96 11.99 -26.27
C GLY A 173 5.01 12.90 -25.49
N VAL A 174 5.49 13.77 -24.60
CA VAL A 174 4.79 15.04 -24.34
C VAL A 174 5.80 16.19 -24.34
N THR A 175 6.37 16.46 -25.50
CA THR A 175 6.87 17.80 -25.86
C THR A 175 5.81 18.46 -26.73
N GLY A 176 5.07 19.42 -26.18
CA GLY A 176 4.10 20.21 -26.94
C GLY A 176 3.01 20.79 -26.06
N GLY A 177 3.21 22.02 -25.57
CA GLY A 177 2.40 22.62 -24.53
C GLY A 177 1.00 23.10 -24.92
N ARG A 178 0.21 23.47 -23.90
CA ARG A 178 -0.41 24.81 -23.84
C ARG A 178 -1.01 25.07 -22.47
N SER A 179 -0.77 26.31 -22.03
CA SER A 179 -1.41 27.05 -20.96
C SER A 179 -2.94 26.89 -20.94
N GLY A 180 -3.50 26.68 -19.76
CA GLY A 180 -4.94 26.67 -19.49
C GLY A 180 -5.21 26.85 -18.00
N THR A 181 -5.38 28.09 -17.59
CA THR A 181 -5.81 28.53 -16.25
C THR A 181 -7.18 27.93 -15.90
N GLY A 182 -7.28 27.28 -14.74
CA GLY A 182 -8.53 26.75 -14.20
C GLY A 182 -8.49 26.67 -12.68
N THR A 183 -8.83 27.78 -12.03
CA THR A 183 -9.15 27.90 -10.59
C THR A 183 -10.41 27.12 -10.22
N GLY A 184 -10.39 26.39 -9.11
CA GLY A 184 -11.61 25.98 -8.39
C GLY A 184 -11.50 24.76 -7.47
N ALA A 185 -11.48 25.04 -6.14
CA ALA A 185 -12.02 24.27 -4.99
C ALA A 185 -11.80 22.74 -4.91
N GLY A 186 -11.32 22.10 -3.84
CA GLY A 186 -11.17 22.46 -2.43
C GLY A 186 -11.45 21.20 -1.57
N SER A 187 -10.48 20.82 -0.71
CA SER A 187 -10.59 19.92 0.47
C SER A 187 -10.85 18.40 0.26
N ALA A 188 -10.21 17.45 0.95
CA ALA A 188 -9.21 17.48 2.02
C ALA A 188 -8.48 16.12 2.14
N MET A 189 -7.15 16.14 2.33
CA MET A 189 -6.50 15.22 3.27
C MET A 189 -5.66 16.09 4.20
N GLY A 190 -6.08 16.18 5.46
CA GLY A 190 -5.54 17.13 6.43
C GLY A 190 -4.07 16.90 6.77
N THR A 191 -3.27 17.95 6.59
CA THR A 191 -2.06 18.17 7.39
C THR A 191 -1.98 19.66 7.75
N LYS A 192 -1.73 19.93 9.03
CA LYS A 192 -1.61 21.27 9.63
C LYS A 192 -0.24 21.87 9.26
N PRO A 193 -0.13 23.12 8.78
CA PRO A 193 1.16 23.75 8.53
C PRO A 193 1.78 24.32 9.81
N ALA A 194 3.11 24.19 9.94
CA ALA A 194 3.92 24.95 10.89
C ALA A 194 4.40 26.26 10.23
N PRO A 195 4.61 27.35 10.99
CA PRO A 195 4.98 28.65 10.43
C PRO A 195 6.45 28.71 9.99
N PRO A 196 6.79 29.49 8.95
CA PRO A 196 8.17 29.78 8.59
C PRO A 196 8.72 30.96 9.41
N SER A 197 10.00 30.92 9.73
CA SER A 197 10.74 32.12 10.15
C SER A 197 12.14 32.03 9.57
N GLY A 198 12.40 32.88 8.60
CA GLY A 198 13.72 33.07 8.00
C GLY A 198 14.49 34.20 8.68
N THR A 199 15.79 34.22 8.43
CA THR A 199 16.76 35.34 8.37
C THR A 199 18.07 34.64 7.92
N GLY A 200 18.89 35.07 6.96
CA GLY A 200 19.10 36.33 6.28
C GLY A 200 20.59 36.67 6.34
N THR A 201 21.25 36.80 5.16
CA THR A 201 22.59 37.37 4.88
C THR A 201 23.84 36.50 5.19
N GLY A 202 24.90 36.42 4.38
CA GLY A 202 25.28 37.09 3.11
C GLY A 202 26.65 36.61 2.60
N THR A 203 27.02 37.09 1.39
CA THR A 203 28.38 37.21 0.78
C THR A 203 29.12 35.88 0.48
N GLU A 204 29.83 35.63 -0.63
CA GLU A 204 30.61 36.46 -1.56
C GLU A 204 30.95 35.60 -2.81
N ALA A 205 31.12 36.22 -3.98
CA ALA A 205 31.44 35.54 -5.24
C ALA A 205 32.92 35.68 -5.59
N ALA A 206 33.58 34.59 -6.01
CA ALA A 206 34.82 34.61 -6.80
C ALA A 206 35.01 33.29 -7.59
N PRO A 207 35.75 33.30 -8.71
CA PRO A 207 35.48 32.44 -9.87
C PRO A 207 36.45 31.27 -10.05
N GLY A 208 36.03 30.29 -10.87
CA GLY A 208 36.94 29.42 -11.63
C GLY A 208 37.20 28.04 -11.03
N ALA A 209 36.39 27.05 -11.41
CA ALA A 209 36.82 25.65 -11.45
C ALA A 209 36.09 24.93 -12.59
N GLN A 210 36.87 24.38 -13.51
CA GLN A 210 36.44 23.63 -14.68
C GLN A 210 35.50 22.48 -14.29
N ALA A 211 34.44 22.30 -15.08
CA ALA A 211 33.52 21.18 -14.94
C ALA A 211 34.27 19.85 -15.18
N PRO A 212 34.15 18.85 -14.28
CA PRO A 212 34.63 17.53 -14.60
C PRO A 212 33.73 16.92 -15.69
N SER A 213 34.38 16.37 -16.71
CA SER A 213 33.80 15.58 -17.79
C SER A 213 32.77 14.59 -17.27
N ALA A 214 31.70 14.42 -18.04
CA ALA A 214 30.65 13.44 -17.82
C ALA A 214 31.24 12.05 -17.59
N SER A 215 31.30 11.63 -16.32
CA SER A 215 31.42 10.22 -15.97
C SER A 215 30.21 9.51 -16.52
N GLU A 216 30.43 8.47 -17.32
CA GLU A 216 29.42 7.47 -17.68
C GLU A 216 28.68 7.04 -16.42
N THR A 217 27.48 7.60 -16.24
CA THR A 217 26.57 7.19 -15.18
C THR A 217 26.24 5.74 -15.46
N ALA A 218 26.63 4.85 -14.55
CA ALA A 218 26.15 3.47 -14.56
C ALA A 218 24.63 3.49 -14.78
N PRO A 219 24.06 2.58 -15.61
CA PRO A 219 22.65 2.57 -15.86
C PRO A 219 21.90 2.56 -14.52
N PRO A 220 20.83 3.35 -14.37
CA PRO A 220 20.07 3.36 -13.14
C PRO A 220 19.69 1.93 -12.79
N PRO A 221 19.74 1.53 -11.51
CA PRO A 221 19.37 0.17 -11.11
C PRO A 221 17.97 -0.15 -11.68
N PRO A 222 17.73 -1.39 -12.13
CA PRO A 222 16.45 -1.77 -12.68
C PRO A 222 15.35 -1.40 -11.69
N THR A 223 14.30 -0.75 -12.18
CA THR A 223 13.18 -0.36 -11.33
C THR A 223 12.57 -1.65 -10.78
N PRO A 224 12.41 -1.82 -9.46
CA PRO A 224 11.86 -3.05 -8.91
C PRO A 224 10.50 -3.34 -9.53
N THR A 225 10.39 -4.47 -10.22
CA THR A 225 9.15 -4.93 -10.84
C THR A 225 8.21 -5.47 -9.76
N TYR A 226 7.29 -4.63 -9.30
CA TYR A 226 6.26 -5.09 -8.37
C TYR A 226 5.26 -6.02 -9.05
N HIS A 227 4.67 -6.91 -8.27
CA HIS A 227 3.62 -7.81 -8.67
C HIS A 227 2.38 -7.56 -7.82
N VAL A 228 1.21 -7.56 -8.44
CA VAL A 228 -0.08 -7.44 -7.76
C VAL A 228 -0.84 -8.76 -7.80
N ARG A 229 -1.54 -9.08 -6.72
CA ARG A 229 -2.47 -10.20 -6.64
C ARG A 229 -3.73 -9.71 -5.94
N SER A 230 -4.88 -10.01 -6.50
CA SER A 230 -6.16 -9.62 -5.91
C SER A 230 -7.17 -10.74 -5.92
N LEU A 231 -8.11 -10.66 -4.99
CA LEU A 231 -9.21 -11.59 -4.83
C LEU A 231 -10.45 -10.89 -4.26
N VAL A 232 -11.60 -11.53 -4.46
CA VAL A 232 -12.85 -11.15 -3.81
C VAL A 232 -13.11 -12.12 -2.65
N LEU A 233 -13.24 -11.58 -1.45
CA LEU A 233 -13.69 -12.28 -0.25
C LEU A 233 -15.21 -12.15 -0.14
N ARG A 234 -15.88 -13.23 0.27
CA ARG A 234 -17.33 -13.26 0.50
C ARG A 234 -17.60 -13.68 1.95
N PRO A 235 -17.38 -12.78 2.93
CA PRO A 235 -17.68 -13.06 4.32
C PRO A 235 -19.18 -13.30 4.52
N GLU A 236 -19.53 -14.24 5.39
CA GLU A 236 -20.93 -14.54 5.69
C GLU A 236 -21.63 -13.31 6.32
N GLY A 237 -22.85 -13.01 5.85
CA GLY A 237 -23.63 -11.87 6.36
C GLY A 237 -22.98 -10.50 6.13
N ALA A 238 -22.14 -10.36 5.10
CA ALA A 238 -21.57 -9.07 4.68
C ALA A 238 -21.40 -9.00 3.15
N PRO A 239 -21.40 -7.79 2.56
CA PRO A 239 -21.07 -7.61 1.15
C PRO A 239 -19.66 -8.12 0.80
N PRO A 240 -19.38 -8.42 -0.48
CA PRO A 240 -18.05 -8.80 -0.92
C PRO A 240 -17.00 -7.74 -0.59
N LEU A 241 -15.76 -8.18 -0.38
CA LEU A 241 -14.60 -7.33 -0.17
C LEU A 241 -13.55 -7.62 -1.24
N HIS A 242 -12.91 -6.57 -1.74
CA HIS A 242 -11.75 -6.67 -2.61
C HIS A 242 -10.49 -6.61 -1.76
N LEU A 243 -9.75 -7.72 -1.71
CA LEU A 243 -8.44 -7.79 -1.07
C LEU A 243 -7.36 -7.79 -2.15
N ALA A 244 -6.35 -6.93 -1.98
CA ALA A 244 -5.19 -6.86 -2.86
C ALA A 244 -3.89 -6.96 -2.06
N LEU A 245 -2.89 -7.55 -2.71
CA LEU A 245 -1.52 -7.67 -2.26
C LEU A 245 -0.61 -7.11 -3.35
N ALA A 246 0.46 -6.43 -2.93
CA ALA A 246 1.57 -6.09 -3.81
C ALA A 246 2.88 -6.55 -3.18
N CYS A 247 3.76 -7.12 -3.98
CA CYS A 247 5.05 -7.65 -3.54
C CYS A 247 6.12 -7.38 -4.60
N ASP A 248 7.38 -7.26 -4.23
CA ASP A 248 8.49 -7.08 -5.18
C ASP A 248 8.84 -8.35 -5.98
N ALA A 249 8.34 -9.50 -5.55
CA ALA A 249 8.38 -10.75 -6.29
C ALA A 249 7.14 -11.61 -5.99
N PRO A 250 6.74 -12.52 -6.91
CA PRO A 250 5.71 -13.52 -6.61
C PRO A 250 6.16 -14.41 -5.45
N VAL A 251 5.35 -14.45 -4.38
CA VAL A 251 5.59 -15.32 -3.22
C VAL A 251 4.38 -16.21 -2.96
N PRO A 252 4.55 -17.44 -2.43
CA PRO A 252 3.42 -18.21 -1.95
C PRO A 252 2.68 -17.42 -0.86
N VAL A 253 1.35 -17.43 -0.90
CA VAL A 253 0.50 -16.69 0.04
C VAL A 253 -0.37 -17.66 0.82
N ARG A 254 -0.38 -17.51 2.13
CA ARG A 254 -1.27 -18.22 3.05
C ARG A 254 -2.26 -17.23 3.66
N PHE A 255 -3.55 -17.59 3.62
CA PHE A 255 -4.61 -16.76 4.18
C PHE A 255 -5.07 -17.31 5.53
N HIS A 256 -5.24 -16.39 6.47
CA HIS A 256 -5.77 -16.62 7.81
C HIS A 256 -7.04 -15.78 7.94
N HIS A 257 -8.06 -16.34 8.60
CA HIS A 257 -9.31 -15.64 8.86
C HIS A 257 -9.61 -15.63 10.36
N LEU A 258 -10.05 -14.48 10.87
CA LEU A 258 -10.43 -14.32 12.27
C LEU A 258 -11.74 -13.52 12.38
N GLU A 259 -12.77 -14.13 12.94
CA GLU A 259 -13.93 -13.38 13.41
C GLU A 259 -13.68 -12.89 14.84
N ARG A 260 -13.94 -11.61 15.09
CA ARG A 260 -13.88 -11.01 16.42
C ARG A 260 -15.24 -10.48 16.81
N GLU A 261 -15.67 -10.90 18.00
CA GLU A 261 -16.91 -10.46 18.62
C GLU A 261 -16.85 -9.00 19.07
#